data_AF-A0A8J4KWH7-F1
#
_entry.id   AF-A0A8J4KWH7-F1
#
_cell.length_a   1.000
_cell.length_b   1.000
_cell.length_c   1.000
_cell.angle_alpha   90.00
_cell.angle_beta   90.00
_cell.angle_gamma   90.00
#
_symmetry.space_group_name_H-M   'P 1'
#
loop_
_entity.id
_entity.type
_entity.pdbx_description
1 polymer ?
#
loop_
_entity_poly.entity_id
_entity_poly.type
_entity_poly.pdbx_seq_one_letter_code
_entity_poly.pdbx_strand_id
1 'polypeptide(L)'
;AECVSGCVCPEGLFDDGKGGCVEEKDCPCIHNNQWYSPGQKITVDCNTCTCQKGVWNCTEDVCYGTCMIYGSGHYITFDGKFYDFDGSCEYAATQDFCGDKNSSSSFSIITENVPCGTTGVTCSKAIKMFLGVKLKLENKDYKEIQRDIGDDVYYWNRTVGLYLIIEASNGVMLIWDKKTTVFIKLTPDYKVRTC
;
A
#
# COMPACT_ATOMS: atom_id res chain seq x y z
N ALA A 1 -16.82 -14.56 39.95
CA ALA A 1 -17.31 -15.43 38.87
C ALA A 1 -17.50 -16.83 39.43
N GLU A 2 -18.65 -17.45 39.25
CA GLU A 2 -18.89 -18.84 39.64
C GLU A 2 -18.35 -19.79 38.56
N CYS A 3 -17.79 -20.92 38.99
CA CYS A 3 -17.31 -21.95 38.07
C CYS A 3 -18.50 -22.61 37.37
N VAL A 4 -18.39 -22.82 36.05
CA VAL A 4 -19.39 -23.55 35.26
C VAL A 4 -18.92 -24.99 35.12
N SER A 5 -19.82 -25.96 35.34
CA SER A 5 -19.51 -27.38 35.15
C SER A 5 -19.14 -27.66 33.68
N GLY A 6 -17.99 -28.28 33.45
CA GLY A 6 -17.49 -28.56 32.10
C GLY A 6 -16.24 -29.44 32.11
N CYS A 7 -15.85 -29.92 30.92
CA CYS A 7 -14.58 -30.60 30.71
C CYS A 7 -13.47 -29.56 30.51
N VAL A 8 -12.30 -29.81 31.08
CA VAL A 8 -11.10 -28.97 30.92
C VAL A 8 -9.92 -29.86 30.59
N CYS A 9 -8.89 -29.27 29.97
CA CYS A 9 -7.66 -29.99 29.72
C CYS A 9 -6.93 -30.34 31.02
N PRO A 10 -6.28 -31.52 31.08
CA PRO A 10 -5.40 -31.88 32.19
C PRO A 10 -4.26 -30.88 32.38
N GLU A 11 -3.67 -30.88 33.58
CA GLU A 11 -2.53 -30.02 33.90
C GLU A 11 -1.37 -30.24 32.91
N GLY A 12 -0.81 -29.13 32.39
CA GLY A 12 0.27 -29.13 31.40
C GLY A 12 -0.19 -29.20 29.94
N LEU A 13 -1.49 -29.41 29.68
CA LEU A 13 -2.07 -29.36 28.32
C LEU A 13 -2.98 -28.15 28.15
N PHE A 14 -3.10 -27.69 26.91
CA PHE A 14 -3.86 -26.52 26.49
C PHE A 14 -4.95 -26.93 25.50
N ASP A 15 -6.12 -26.30 25.60
CA ASP A 15 -7.20 -26.47 24.62
C ASP A 15 -6.75 -25.94 23.26
N ASP A 16 -6.81 -26.78 22.23
CA ASP A 16 -6.44 -26.43 20.86
C ASP A 16 -7.52 -25.65 20.10
N GLY A 17 -8.69 -25.44 20.73
CA GLY A 17 -9.87 -24.77 20.16
C GLY A 17 -10.58 -25.57 19.06
N LYS A 18 -10.16 -26.82 18.85
CA LYS A 18 -10.81 -27.83 17.99
C LYS A 18 -11.39 -28.99 18.81
N GLY A 19 -11.32 -28.90 20.14
CA GLY A 19 -11.84 -29.89 21.08
C GLY A 19 -10.79 -30.90 21.57
N GLY A 20 -9.51 -30.68 21.27
CA GLY A 20 -8.38 -31.46 21.75
C GLY A 20 -7.55 -30.74 22.81
N CYS A 21 -6.72 -31.50 23.51
CA CYS A 21 -5.74 -30.97 24.46
C CYS A 21 -4.33 -31.26 23.95
N VAL A 22 -3.50 -30.23 23.80
CA VAL A 22 -2.15 -30.30 23.20
C VAL A 22 -1.09 -29.69 24.11
N GLU A 23 0.17 -30.04 23.89
CA GLU A 23 1.29 -29.33 24.55
C GLU A 23 1.40 -27.90 24.02
N GLU A 24 1.98 -26.99 24.81
CA GLU A 24 2.17 -25.57 24.42
C GLU A 24 2.84 -25.42 23.04
N LYS A 25 3.84 -26.26 22.74
CA LYS A 25 4.56 -26.26 21.46
C LYS A 25 3.68 -26.62 20.27
N ASP A 26 2.62 -27.38 20.52
CA ASP A 26 1.70 -27.94 19.54
C ASP A 26 0.43 -27.09 19.38
N CYS A 27 0.32 -25.97 20.13
CA CYS A 27 -0.79 -25.03 20.01
C CYS A 27 -0.89 -24.44 18.58
N PRO A 28 -2.06 -24.57 17.92
CA PRO A 28 -2.29 -23.99 16.60
C PRO A 28 -2.51 -22.48 16.66
N CYS A 29 -2.30 -21.79 15.54
CA CYS A 29 -2.57 -20.36 15.39
C CYS A 29 -3.82 -20.13 14.54
N ILE A 30 -4.48 -18.99 14.75
CA ILE A 30 -5.64 -18.58 13.93
C ILE A 30 -5.27 -17.31 13.15
N HIS A 31 -5.61 -17.28 11.87
CA HIS A 31 -5.55 -16.06 11.04
C HIS A 31 -6.70 -16.08 10.02
N ASN A 32 -7.46 -14.98 9.92
CA ASN A 32 -8.64 -14.85 9.03
C ASN A 32 -9.60 -16.06 9.13
N ASN A 33 -9.92 -16.47 10.36
CA ASN A 33 -10.78 -17.61 10.69
C ASN A 33 -10.29 -18.97 10.18
N GLN A 34 -9.03 -19.09 9.77
CA GLN A 34 -8.39 -20.35 9.40
C GLN A 34 -7.39 -20.78 10.47
N TRP A 35 -7.30 -22.10 10.67
CA TRP A 35 -6.41 -22.72 11.64
C TRP A 35 -5.10 -23.16 10.98
N TYR A 36 -3.99 -22.86 11.65
CA TYR A 36 -2.65 -23.18 11.21
C TYR A 36 -1.93 -24.04 12.24
N SER A 37 -1.36 -25.15 11.78
CA SER A 37 -0.51 -26.01 12.61
C SER A 37 0.80 -25.31 12.98
N PRO A 38 1.43 -25.69 14.11
CA PRO A 38 2.75 -25.22 14.49
C PRO A 38 3.77 -25.34 13.34
N GLY A 39 4.59 -24.32 13.17
CA GLY A 39 5.60 -24.25 12.11
C GLY A 39 5.08 -23.82 10.73
N GLN A 40 3.75 -23.77 10.51
CA GLN A 40 3.21 -23.20 9.28
C GLN A 40 3.50 -21.71 9.17
N LYS A 41 3.65 -21.27 7.92
CA LYS A 41 4.02 -19.90 7.59
C LYS A 41 2.94 -19.23 6.77
N ILE A 42 2.70 -17.95 7.06
CA ILE A 42 1.90 -17.05 6.24
C ILE A 42 2.72 -15.83 5.88
N THR A 43 2.37 -15.19 4.78
CA THR A 43 2.93 -13.90 4.38
C THR A 43 1.90 -12.82 4.67
N VAL A 44 2.29 -11.80 5.43
CA VAL A 44 1.48 -10.62 5.72
C VAL A 44 2.23 -9.41 5.17
N ASP A 45 1.71 -8.84 4.09
CA ASP A 45 2.39 -7.82 3.28
C ASP A 45 3.76 -8.32 2.77
N CYS A 46 4.88 -7.79 3.28
CA CYS A 46 6.22 -8.29 2.97
C CYS A 46 6.81 -9.20 4.07
N ASN A 47 6.14 -9.33 5.22
CA ASN A 47 6.65 -10.06 6.37
C ASN A 47 6.26 -11.54 6.33
N THR A 48 7.13 -12.39 6.87
CA THR A 48 6.87 -13.83 7.03
C THR A 48 6.56 -14.13 8.48
N CYS A 49 5.36 -14.64 8.75
CA CYS A 49 4.91 -15.03 10.07
C CYS A 49 4.90 -16.55 10.20
N THR A 50 5.52 -17.08 11.25
CA THR A 50 5.55 -18.51 11.58
C THR A 50 4.70 -18.76 12.82
N CYS A 51 3.80 -19.74 12.76
CA CYS A 51 3.03 -20.14 13.93
C CYS A 51 3.94 -20.86 14.93
N GLN A 52 4.09 -20.29 16.13
CA GLN A 52 4.92 -20.83 17.20
C GLN A 52 4.16 -20.72 18.52
N LYS A 53 3.86 -21.86 19.14
CA LYS A 53 3.20 -21.92 20.45
C LYS A 53 1.88 -21.15 20.51
N GLY A 54 1.03 -21.29 19.49
CA GLY A 54 -0.23 -20.57 19.39
C GLY A 54 -0.13 -19.07 19.06
N VAL A 55 1.07 -18.53 18.88
CA VAL A 55 1.31 -17.11 18.56
C VAL A 55 2.02 -16.98 17.21
N TRP A 56 1.72 -15.90 16.48
CA TRP A 56 2.43 -15.55 15.26
C TRP A 56 3.75 -14.86 15.58
N ASN A 57 4.86 -15.48 15.20
CA ASN A 57 6.19 -14.86 15.23
C ASN A 57 6.54 -14.37 13.82
N CYS A 58 6.56 -13.05 13.61
CA CYS A 58 6.72 -12.40 12.30
C CYS A 58 8.08 -11.72 12.17
N THR A 59 8.58 -11.61 10.93
CA THR A 59 9.65 -10.67 10.62
C THR A 59 9.17 -9.22 10.81
N GLU A 60 10.12 -8.30 11.01
CA GLU A 60 9.87 -6.87 11.24
C GLU A 60 10.41 -6.03 10.07
N ASP A 61 10.26 -6.54 8.86
CA ASP A 61 10.64 -5.85 7.64
C ASP A 61 9.68 -4.67 7.40
N VAL A 62 10.24 -3.50 7.08
CA VAL A 62 9.43 -2.35 6.69
C VAL A 62 9.01 -2.55 5.23
N CYS A 63 7.72 -2.63 4.99
CA CYS A 63 7.16 -2.86 3.66
C CYS A 63 6.94 -1.55 2.89
N TYR A 64 6.54 -1.67 1.63
CA TYR A 64 6.14 -0.51 0.83
C TYR A 64 4.94 0.19 1.45
N GLY A 65 5.00 1.52 1.56
CA GLY A 65 3.81 2.32 1.81
C GLY A 65 2.96 2.38 0.54
N THR A 66 1.63 2.22 0.65
CA THR A 66 0.71 2.38 -0.50
C THR A 66 -0.29 3.52 -0.25
N CYS A 67 -0.33 4.48 -1.16
CA CYS A 67 -1.40 5.49 -1.27
C CYS A 67 -2.32 5.10 -2.43
N MET A 68 -3.62 5.32 -2.28
CA MET A 68 -4.63 4.99 -3.30
C MET A 68 -5.52 6.19 -3.60
N ILE A 69 -5.77 6.43 -4.89
CA ILE A 69 -6.75 7.37 -5.39
C ILE A 69 -7.73 6.58 -6.25
N TYR A 70 -9.03 6.66 -5.99
CA TYR A 70 -10.01 5.88 -6.74
C TYR A 70 -11.38 6.56 -6.84
N GLY A 71 -12.12 6.19 -7.89
CA GLY A 71 -13.48 6.67 -8.09
C GLY A 71 -13.59 8.19 -8.22
N SER A 72 -14.48 8.79 -7.43
CA SER A 72 -14.81 10.21 -7.45
C SER A 72 -14.25 10.92 -6.21
N GLY A 73 -12.93 11.13 -6.20
CA GLY A 73 -12.27 11.89 -5.13
C GLY A 73 -12.09 11.12 -3.82
N HIS A 74 -12.01 9.78 -3.84
CA HIS A 74 -11.67 8.99 -2.66
C HIS A 74 -10.17 8.75 -2.57
N TYR A 75 -9.63 8.90 -1.36
CA TYR A 75 -8.21 8.77 -1.06
C TYR A 75 -7.97 7.84 0.12
N ILE A 76 -6.91 7.04 0.02
CA ILE A 76 -6.31 6.30 1.14
C ILE A 76 -4.85 6.71 1.21
N THR A 77 -4.45 7.32 2.31
CA THR A 77 -3.06 7.75 2.55
C THR A 77 -2.13 6.55 2.85
N PHE A 78 -0.82 6.79 2.84
CA PHE A 78 0.19 5.77 3.19
C PHE A 78 0.03 5.17 4.59
N ASP A 79 -0.55 5.92 5.53
CA ASP A 79 -0.86 5.50 6.91
C ASP A 79 -2.30 4.96 7.07
N GLY A 80 -3.03 4.77 5.97
CA GLY A 80 -4.34 4.11 5.96
C GLY A 80 -5.51 5.01 6.34
N LYS A 81 -5.36 6.33 6.26
CA LYS A 81 -6.46 7.28 6.49
C LYS A 81 -7.31 7.41 5.23
N PHE A 82 -8.62 7.21 5.39
CA PHE A 82 -9.62 7.38 4.35
C PHE A 82 -10.19 8.81 4.40
N TYR A 83 -10.30 9.46 3.25
CA TYR A 83 -11.02 10.74 3.13
C TYR A 83 -11.51 10.99 1.70
N ASP A 84 -12.48 11.91 1.60
CA ASP A 84 -13.06 12.36 0.34
C ASP A 84 -12.64 13.80 0.05
N PHE A 85 -12.31 14.09 -1.21
CA PHE A 85 -11.92 15.44 -1.65
C PHE A 85 -12.29 15.69 -3.12
N ASP A 86 -13.28 16.57 -3.32
CA ASP A 86 -13.82 16.98 -4.61
C ASP A 86 -13.20 18.29 -5.14
N GLY A 87 -11.88 18.35 -5.22
CA GLY A 87 -11.18 19.51 -5.77
C GLY A 87 -11.10 19.50 -7.31
N SER A 88 -11.46 20.60 -7.97
CA SER A 88 -11.35 20.77 -9.43
C SER A 88 -10.08 21.53 -9.84
N CYS A 89 -8.90 20.94 -9.58
CA CYS A 89 -7.60 21.51 -9.90
C CYS A 89 -6.54 20.41 -10.02
N GLU A 90 -5.29 20.80 -10.16
CA GLU A 90 -4.13 19.94 -9.98
C GLU A 90 -3.70 19.94 -8.51
N TYR A 91 -3.52 18.75 -7.95
CA TYR A 91 -3.12 18.57 -6.55
C TYR A 91 -1.93 17.62 -6.46
N ALA A 92 -0.99 17.94 -5.57
CA ALA A 92 0.05 17.00 -5.19
C ALA A 92 -0.59 15.81 -4.48
N ALA A 93 -0.47 14.63 -5.09
CA ALA A 93 -0.84 13.38 -4.46
C ALA A 93 0.25 12.94 -3.47
N THR A 94 1.51 13.07 -3.89
CA THR A 94 2.67 12.97 -3.01
C THR A 94 3.93 13.53 -3.68
N GLN A 95 4.86 14.06 -2.89
CA GLN A 95 6.17 14.54 -3.31
C GLN A 95 7.15 14.55 -2.13
N ASP A 96 8.45 14.59 -2.42
CA ASP A 96 9.50 14.70 -1.39
C ASP A 96 10.04 16.12 -1.18
N PHE A 97 9.45 17.11 -1.86
CA PHE A 97 9.70 18.53 -1.61
C PHE A 97 8.67 19.12 -0.64
N CYS A 98 9.00 19.12 0.65
CA CYS A 98 8.06 19.48 1.73
C CYS A 98 8.48 20.73 2.51
N GLY A 99 9.06 21.72 1.82
CA GLY A 99 9.38 23.03 2.40
C GLY A 99 10.77 23.14 3.06
N ASP A 100 11.58 22.08 2.98
CA ASP A 100 12.96 22.11 3.47
C ASP A 100 13.89 22.63 2.36
N LYS A 101 14.65 23.70 2.63
CA LYS A 101 15.45 24.38 1.58
C LYS A 101 16.61 23.53 1.03
N ASN A 102 16.94 22.44 1.71
CA ASN A 102 18.01 21.51 1.35
C ASN A 102 17.51 20.17 0.77
N SER A 103 16.20 19.95 0.66
CA SER A 103 15.69 18.74 0.00
C SER A 103 15.72 18.93 -1.52
N SER A 104 16.67 18.29 -2.21
CA SER A 104 16.55 18.10 -3.65
C SER A 104 15.35 17.20 -3.91
N SER A 105 14.35 17.67 -4.65
CA SER A 105 13.20 16.84 -5.00
C SER A 105 13.64 15.74 -5.95
N SER A 106 13.41 14.49 -5.56
CA SER A 106 13.66 13.32 -6.42
C SER A 106 12.39 12.88 -7.15
N PHE A 107 11.21 13.20 -6.63
CA PHE A 107 9.95 12.94 -7.33
C PHE A 107 8.78 13.84 -6.89
N SER A 108 7.81 13.98 -7.79
CA SER A 108 6.49 14.53 -7.47
C SER A 108 5.42 13.82 -8.29
N ILE A 109 4.28 13.50 -7.68
CA ILE A 109 3.13 12.91 -8.35
C ILE A 109 1.94 13.86 -8.16
N ILE A 110 1.39 14.32 -9.27
CA ILE A 110 0.27 15.25 -9.33
C ILE A 110 -0.94 14.55 -9.95
N THR A 111 -2.10 14.70 -9.32
CA THR A 111 -3.39 14.29 -9.88
C THR A 111 -4.11 15.50 -10.47
N GLU A 112 -4.57 15.38 -11.72
CA GLU A 112 -5.39 16.39 -12.39
C GLU A 112 -6.86 15.98 -12.27
N ASN A 113 -7.58 16.66 -11.39
CA ASN A 113 -8.97 16.37 -11.09
C ASN A 113 -9.88 17.34 -11.83
N VAL A 114 -10.82 16.81 -12.60
CA VAL A 114 -11.82 17.61 -13.33
C VAL A 114 -13.22 17.17 -12.96
N PRO A 115 -14.23 18.06 -13.06
CA PRO A 115 -15.61 17.68 -12.87
C PRO A 115 -16.01 16.61 -13.90
N CYS A 116 -16.54 15.50 -13.42
CA CYS A 116 -16.97 14.39 -14.28
C CYS A 116 -18.37 13.93 -13.88
N GLY A 117 -19.37 14.60 -14.46
CA GLY A 117 -20.79 14.41 -14.16
C GLY A 117 -21.51 15.74 -14.06
N THR A 118 -22.73 15.71 -13.51
CA THR A 118 -23.60 16.89 -13.33
C THR A 118 -23.77 17.30 -11.87
N THR A 119 -23.25 16.49 -10.94
CA THR A 119 -23.42 16.67 -9.48
C THR A 119 -22.30 17.50 -8.83
N GLY A 120 -21.31 17.95 -9.61
CA GLY A 120 -20.17 18.72 -9.09
C GLY A 120 -19.02 17.87 -8.54
N VAL A 121 -19.14 16.54 -8.55
CA VAL A 121 -18.05 15.62 -8.19
C VAL A 121 -16.91 15.66 -9.19
N THR A 122 -15.70 15.38 -8.71
CA THR A 122 -14.49 15.37 -9.55
C THR A 122 -13.87 13.98 -9.60
N CYS A 123 -13.21 13.65 -10.70
CA CYS A 123 -12.39 12.45 -10.81
C CYS A 123 -11.05 12.76 -11.45
N SER A 124 -10.07 11.92 -11.12
CA SER A 124 -8.74 12.00 -11.72
C SER A 124 -8.83 11.64 -13.21
N LYS A 125 -8.47 12.60 -14.05
CA LYS A 125 -8.47 12.43 -15.52
C LYS A 125 -7.07 12.22 -16.08
N ALA A 126 -6.06 12.75 -15.42
CA ALA A 126 -4.67 12.56 -15.78
C ALA A 126 -3.79 12.51 -14.53
N ILE A 127 -2.69 11.76 -14.62
CA ILE A 127 -1.66 11.71 -13.59
C ILE A 127 -0.36 12.20 -14.20
N LYS A 128 0.35 13.06 -13.47
CA LYS A 128 1.66 13.57 -13.87
C LYS A 128 2.68 13.10 -12.84
N MET A 129 3.66 12.34 -13.30
CA MET A 129 4.77 11.85 -12.48
C MET A 129 6.04 12.55 -12.92
N PHE A 130 6.74 13.17 -11.98
CA PHE A 130 7.98 13.89 -12.18
C PHE A 130 9.11 13.09 -11.53
N LEU A 131 10.13 12.77 -12.32
CA LEU A 131 11.29 11.94 -11.96
C LEU A 131 12.60 12.55 -12.52
N GLY A 132 12.65 13.87 -12.68
CA GLY A 132 13.57 14.57 -13.58
C GLY A 132 12.99 14.70 -15.00
N VAL A 133 12.34 13.65 -15.48
CA VAL A 133 11.43 13.69 -16.64
C VAL A 133 9.97 13.81 -16.22
N LYS A 134 9.14 14.40 -17.08
CA LYS A 134 7.68 14.48 -16.85
C LYS A 134 6.97 13.36 -17.62
N LEU A 135 6.37 12.44 -16.90
CA LEU A 135 5.47 11.41 -17.45
C LEU A 135 4.03 11.85 -17.25
N LYS A 136 3.27 11.97 -18.34
CA LYS A 136 1.83 12.26 -18.30
C LYS A 136 1.03 11.02 -18.69
N LEU A 137 0.28 10.48 -17.75
CA LEU A 137 -0.64 9.35 -17.95
C LEU A 137 -2.03 9.90 -18.21
N GLU A 138 -2.53 9.71 -19.42
CA GLU A 138 -3.84 10.21 -19.87
C GLU A 138 -4.34 9.39 -21.06
N ASN A 139 -5.65 9.39 -21.32
CA ASN A 139 -6.22 8.74 -22.52
C ASN A 139 -5.82 7.27 -22.70
N LYS A 140 -5.71 6.52 -21.59
CA LYS A 140 -5.30 5.10 -21.52
C LYS A 140 -3.86 4.80 -21.95
N ASP A 141 -3.02 5.82 -22.08
CA ASP A 141 -1.61 5.71 -22.44
C ASP A 141 -0.76 6.64 -21.57
N TYR A 142 0.56 6.62 -21.75
CA TYR A 142 1.47 7.59 -21.15
C TYR A 142 2.35 8.26 -22.20
N LYS A 143 2.72 9.51 -21.94
CA LYS A 143 3.65 10.28 -22.77
C LYS A 143 4.74 10.86 -21.90
N GLU A 144 5.98 10.71 -22.35
CA GLU A 144 7.12 11.42 -21.80
C GLU A 144 7.18 12.83 -22.43
N ILE A 145 7.31 13.85 -21.58
CA ILE A 145 7.39 15.27 -21.96
C ILE A 145 8.71 15.82 -21.41
N GLN A 146 9.42 16.60 -22.24
CA GLN A 146 10.78 17.17 -22.11
C GLN A 146 11.47 17.17 -20.73
N ARG A 147 12.77 16.81 -20.77
CA ARG A 147 13.79 16.88 -19.73
C ARG A 147 14.03 18.29 -19.20
N ASP A 148 13.89 18.48 -17.90
CA ASP A 148 14.67 19.53 -17.21
C ASP A 148 16.13 19.03 -17.08
N ILE A 149 17.10 19.94 -17.16
CA ILE A 149 18.53 19.61 -17.06
C ILE A 149 18.82 19.19 -15.60
N GLY A 150 18.87 17.89 -15.34
CA GLY A 150 19.16 17.29 -14.04
C GLY A 150 19.51 15.80 -14.15
N ASP A 151 19.85 15.17 -13.03
CA ASP A 151 20.08 13.72 -12.98
C ASP A 151 18.73 12.99 -13.09
N ASP A 152 18.43 12.46 -14.27
CA ASP A 152 17.21 11.71 -14.57
C ASP A 152 17.13 10.42 -13.73
N VAL A 153 16.05 10.23 -12.97
CA VAL A 153 15.76 8.95 -12.31
C VAL A 153 15.33 7.94 -13.37
N TYR A 154 16.10 6.86 -13.54
CA TYR A 154 15.77 5.80 -14.49
C TYR A 154 14.44 5.12 -14.11
N TYR A 155 13.57 4.91 -15.09
CA TYR A 155 12.29 4.26 -14.93
C TYR A 155 12.05 3.22 -16.03
N TRP A 156 11.20 2.24 -15.75
CA TRP A 156 10.69 1.28 -16.74
C TRP A 156 9.19 1.11 -16.57
N ASN A 157 8.53 0.68 -17.64
CA ASN A 157 7.10 0.45 -17.65
C ASN A 157 6.79 -0.99 -18.05
N ARG A 158 5.67 -1.50 -17.54
CA ARG A 158 5.08 -2.78 -17.97
C ARG A 158 3.56 -2.71 -17.87
N THR A 159 2.88 -3.47 -18.72
CA THR A 159 1.43 -3.66 -18.61
C THR A 159 1.15 -5.03 -18.02
N VAL A 160 0.36 -5.08 -16.94
CA VAL A 160 -0.06 -6.33 -16.28
C VAL A 160 -1.58 -6.32 -16.21
N GLY A 161 -2.22 -7.17 -17.04
CA GLY A 161 -3.67 -7.18 -17.18
C GLY A 161 -4.20 -5.83 -17.68
N LEU A 162 -5.06 -5.20 -16.89
CA LEU A 162 -5.63 -3.88 -17.20
C LEU A 162 -4.76 -2.70 -16.72
N TYR A 163 -3.71 -2.99 -15.93
CA TYR A 163 -2.92 -1.96 -15.27
C TYR A 163 -1.66 -1.62 -16.06
N LEU A 164 -1.37 -0.32 -16.17
CA LEU A 164 -0.05 0.20 -16.51
C LEU A 164 0.74 0.38 -15.21
N ILE A 165 1.96 -0.15 -15.17
CA ILE A 165 2.88 -0.03 -14.03
C ILE A 165 4.10 0.75 -14.51
N ILE A 166 4.45 1.81 -13.78
CA ILE A 166 5.69 2.57 -13.93
C ILE A 166 6.51 2.36 -12.65
N GLU A 167 7.73 1.85 -12.79
CA GLU A 167 8.66 1.61 -11.69
C GLU A 167 9.90 2.47 -11.89
N ALA A 168 10.32 3.17 -10.85
CA ALA A 168 11.49 4.02 -10.84
C ALA A 168 12.60 3.41 -9.97
N SER A 169 13.84 3.61 -10.40
CA SER A 169 15.05 3.12 -9.72
C SER A 169 15.23 3.68 -8.31
N ASN A 170 14.61 4.83 -8.00
CA ASN A 170 14.60 5.43 -6.67
C ASN A 170 13.54 4.85 -5.72
N GLY A 171 12.84 3.77 -6.08
CA GLY A 171 11.86 3.11 -5.20
C GLY A 171 10.43 3.64 -5.28
N VAL A 172 10.13 4.55 -6.23
CA VAL A 172 8.77 5.03 -6.50
C VAL A 172 8.11 4.14 -7.56
N MET A 173 6.88 3.71 -7.30
CA MET A 173 6.08 2.91 -8.23
C MET A 173 4.68 3.48 -8.36
N LEU A 174 4.18 3.56 -9.59
CA LEU A 174 2.84 4.02 -9.92
C LEU A 174 2.10 2.95 -10.72
N ILE A 175 0.91 2.58 -10.26
CA ILE A 175 0.05 1.56 -10.86
C ILE A 175 -1.27 2.23 -11.23
N TRP A 176 -1.65 2.20 -12.50
CA TRP A 176 -2.84 2.89 -13.00
C TRP A 176 -3.72 1.95 -13.81
N ASP A 177 -5.03 1.94 -13.52
CA ASP A 177 -6.03 1.11 -14.20
C ASP A 177 -6.47 1.63 -15.58
N LYS A 178 -5.77 2.65 -16.10
CA LYS A 178 -6.10 3.37 -17.34
C LYS A 178 -7.43 4.15 -17.28
N LYS A 179 -7.99 4.31 -16.08
CA LYS A 179 -9.22 5.06 -15.77
C LYS A 179 -8.94 5.99 -14.59
N THR A 180 -9.53 5.73 -13.43
CA THR A 180 -9.54 6.63 -12.27
C THR A 180 -8.79 6.06 -11.07
N THR A 181 -8.40 4.78 -11.09
CA THR A 181 -7.75 4.12 -9.96
C THR A 181 -6.25 4.18 -10.11
N VAL A 182 -5.58 4.74 -9.10
CA VAL A 182 -4.14 4.89 -9.03
C VAL A 182 -3.65 4.36 -7.69
N PHE A 183 -2.63 3.52 -7.72
CA PHE A 183 -1.87 3.12 -6.55
C PHE A 183 -0.47 3.70 -6.67
N ILE A 184 -0.02 4.36 -5.62
CA ILE A 184 1.33 4.89 -5.49
C ILE A 184 2.01 4.08 -4.41
N LYS A 185 3.13 3.42 -4.73
CA LYS A 185 3.92 2.64 -3.79
C LYS A 185 5.29 3.26 -3.61
N LEU A 186 5.74 3.38 -2.37
CA LEU A 186 7.04 3.93 -2.01
C LEU A 186 7.83 2.93 -1.17
N THR A 187 9.13 2.83 -1.43
CA THR A 187 10.04 2.09 -0.55
C THR A 187 10.06 2.70 0.86
N PRO A 188 10.44 1.91 1.88
CA PRO A 188 10.60 2.38 3.26
C PRO A 188 11.48 3.63 3.44
N ASP A 189 12.41 3.87 2.51
CA ASP A 189 13.37 4.99 2.55
C ASP A 189 12.70 6.36 2.51
N TYR A 190 11.42 6.43 2.11
CA TYR A 190 10.61 7.66 2.06
C TYR A 190 9.78 7.90 3.32
N LYS A 191 9.87 7.03 4.34
CA LYS A 191 9.11 7.20 5.59
C LYS A 191 9.44 8.56 6.24
N VAL A 192 8.42 9.38 6.47
CA VAL A 192 8.52 10.76 7.01
C VAL A 192 9.30 11.74 6.12
N ARG A 193 9.47 11.43 4.83
CA ARG A 193 10.12 12.33 3.85
C ARG A 193 9.16 12.88 2.80
N THR A 194 7.91 12.43 2.83
CA THR A 194 6.89 12.80 1.86
C THR A 194 5.77 13.61 2.47
N CYS A 195 5.30 14.52 1.66
CA CYS A 195 3.97 15.09 1.63
C CYS A 195 3.43 14.74 0.21
#